data_AF-A0A946G1W4-F1
#
_entry.id   AF-A0A946G1W4-F1
#
_cell.length_a   1.000
_cell.length_b   1.000
_cell.length_c   1.000
_cell.angle_alpha   90.00
_cell.angle_beta   90.00
_cell.angle_gamma   90.00
#
_symmetry.space_group_name_H-M   'P 1'
#
loop_
_entity.id
_entity.type
_entity.pdbx_description
1 polymer ?
#
loop_
_entity_poly.entity_id
_entity_poly.type
_entity_poly.pdbx_seq_one_letter_code
_entity_poly.pdbx_strand_id
1 'polypeptide(L)'
;MADQQDDSQDKTEEPTARRLGKAREEGQIARSTEITIAASVISVAIYIYLFGNALLGNVANIFARGLVFDSLAVREPQVVLGRLGDATVEALFSILPILVLTGVVVLACSGLIGGYNFSWKSLQPKASKFNPISGLKRMFGLQALVMLVKSIAKFLLVGGVTYFLVDASIMEFAEISFMALEPGLTASASILTTGFLVASS
;
A
#
# COMPACT_ATOMS: atom_id res chain seq x y z
N MET A 1 -15.16 -42.12 23.88
CA MET A 1 -14.87 -40.84 24.57
C MET A 1 -15.58 -39.74 23.80
N ALA A 2 -16.42 -39.00 24.51
CA ALA A 2 -17.60 -38.31 24.02
C ALA A 2 -17.34 -36.92 23.41
N ASP A 3 -18.19 -36.57 22.43
CA ASP A 3 -18.76 -35.26 22.10
C ASP A 3 -17.83 -34.03 22.01
N GLN A 4 -17.34 -33.77 20.79
CA GLN A 4 -16.99 -32.42 20.30
C GLN A 4 -17.44 -32.23 18.84
N GLN A 5 -18.59 -32.79 18.47
CA GLN A 5 -19.33 -32.41 17.26
C GLN A 5 -20.54 -31.58 17.72
N ASP A 6 -20.82 -30.50 17.00
CA ASP A 6 -22.00 -29.62 17.13
C ASP A 6 -22.00 -28.48 18.17
N ASP A 7 -21.09 -27.51 18.06
CA ASP A 7 -21.37 -26.16 18.59
C ASP A 7 -20.75 -25.00 17.78
N SER A 8 -20.69 -25.16 16.46
CA SER A 8 -20.26 -24.10 15.52
C SER A 8 -21.33 -23.74 14.48
N GLN A 9 -22.58 -24.08 14.77
CA GLN A 9 -23.73 -23.45 14.12
C GLN A 9 -23.91 -22.06 14.73
N ASP A 10 -23.67 -21.04 13.91
CA ASP A 10 -24.20 -19.68 14.01
C ASP A 10 -24.41 -19.14 15.44
N LYS A 11 -23.31 -18.88 16.16
CA LYS A 11 -23.39 -17.94 17.30
C LYS A 11 -23.42 -16.51 16.75
N THR A 12 -24.63 -16.06 16.48
CA THR A 12 -25.04 -14.70 16.09
C THR A 12 -24.94 -13.68 17.23
N GLU A 13 -24.49 -14.10 18.42
CA GLU A 13 -24.35 -13.22 19.58
C GLU A 13 -22.99 -12.54 19.65
N GLU A 14 -23.02 -11.26 20.03
CA GLU A 14 -21.82 -10.49 20.27
C GLU A 14 -20.96 -11.14 21.37
N PRO A 15 -19.63 -11.19 21.20
CA PRO A 15 -18.74 -11.80 22.18
C PRO A 15 -18.80 -11.07 23.52
N THR A 16 -19.12 -11.78 24.59
CA THR A 16 -19.10 -11.25 25.96
C THR A 16 -17.75 -10.61 26.32
N ALA A 17 -17.76 -9.59 27.19
CA ALA A 17 -16.55 -8.84 27.59
C ALA A 17 -15.39 -9.75 28.07
N ARG A 18 -15.71 -10.87 28.73
CA ARG A 18 -14.73 -11.88 29.17
C ARG A 18 -14.07 -12.64 28.00
N ARG A 19 -14.80 -12.88 26.90
CA ARG A 19 -14.25 -13.48 25.67
C ARG A 19 -13.35 -12.49 24.92
N LEU A 20 -13.74 -11.21 24.83
CA LEU A 20 -12.91 -10.16 24.25
C LEU A 20 -11.60 -9.95 25.03
N GLY A 21 -11.66 -9.98 26.37
CA GLY A 21 -10.47 -9.92 27.24
C GLY A 21 -9.51 -11.09 26.99
N LYS A 22 -10.02 -12.33 26.91
CA LYS A 22 -9.20 -13.51 26.59
C LYS A 22 -8.60 -13.45 25.18
N ALA A 23 -9.36 -13.01 24.18
CA ALA A 23 -8.86 -12.84 22.82
C ALA A 23 -7.71 -11.83 22.77
N ARG A 24 -7.81 -10.72 23.52
CA ARG A 24 -6.70 -9.79 23.72
C ARG A 24 -5.52 -10.44 24.44
N GLU A 25 -5.70 -11.15 25.55
CA GLU A 25 -4.57 -11.84 26.22
C GLU A 25 -3.85 -12.85 25.30
N GLU A 26 -4.56 -13.45 24.35
CA GLU A 26 -4.00 -14.36 23.35
C GLU A 26 -3.41 -13.65 22.11
N GLY A 27 -3.44 -12.31 22.06
CA GLY A 27 -2.94 -11.48 20.96
C GLY A 27 -3.82 -11.46 19.71
N GLN A 28 -5.03 -12.00 19.78
CA GLN A 28 -6.02 -11.98 18.71
C GLN A 28 -6.79 -10.66 18.77
N ILE A 29 -6.15 -9.58 18.30
CA ILE A 29 -6.80 -8.27 18.13
C ILE A 29 -7.44 -8.17 16.74
N ALA A 30 -8.64 -7.58 16.69
CA ALA A 30 -9.28 -7.26 15.43
C ALA A 30 -8.40 -6.26 14.66
N ARG A 31 -8.06 -6.58 13.42
CA ARG A 31 -7.34 -5.69 12.50
C ARG A 31 -8.17 -5.58 11.23
N SER A 32 -8.47 -4.35 10.81
CA SER A 32 -9.10 -4.10 9.51
C SER A 32 -8.02 -3.78 8.50
N THR A 33 -7.50 -4.80 7.84
CA THR A 33 -6.46 -4.66 6.81
C THR A 33 -6.91 -3.71 5.69
N GLU A 34 -8.20 -3.74 5.34
CA GLU A 34 -8.79 -2.89 4.30
C GLU A 34 -8.74 -1.40 4.66
N ILE A 35 -9.06 -1.05 5.92
CA ILE A 35 -8.99 0.35 6.38
C ILE A 35 -7.55 0.83 6.40
N THR A 36 -6.62 -0.01 6.86
CA THR A 36 -5.19 0.33 6.86
C THR A 36 -4.67 0.58 5.44
N ILE A 37 -5.06 -0.27 4.47
CA ILE A 37 -4.69 -0.08 3.06
C ILE A 37 -5.30 1.22 2.53
N ALA A 38 -6.61 1.43 2.68
CA ALA A 38 -7.29 2.63 2.19
C ALA A 38 -6.69 3.91 2.78
N ALA A 39 -6.49 3.96 4.11
CA ALA A 39 -5.87 5.10 4.78
C ALA A 39 -4.44 5.37 4.28
N SER A 40 -3.65 4.32 4.05
CA SER A 40 -2.29 4.46 3.52
C SER A 40 -2.28 5.04 2.10
N VAL A 41 -3.15 4.55 1.22
CA VAL A 41 -3.27 5.01 -0.17
C VAL A 41 -3.72 6.48 -0.20
N ILE A 42 -4.76 6.84 0.54
CA ILE A 42 -5.26 8.22 0.64
C ILE A 42 -4.18 9.15 1.20
N SER A 43 -3.44 8.73 2.22
CA SER A 43 -2.37 9.55 2.81
C SER A 43 -1.25 9.84 1.82
N VAL A 44 -0.83 8.82 1.05
CA VAL A 44 0.14 8.99 -0.04
C VAL A 44 -0.43 9.90 -1.13
N ALA A 45 -1.73 9.83 -1.41
CA ALA A 45 -2.35 10.63 -2.46
C ALA A 45 -2.34 12.11 -2.12
N ILE A 46 -2.71 12.42 -0.88
CA ILE A 46 -2.63 13.78 -0.33
C ILE A 46 -1.17 14.27 -0.33
N TYR A 47 -0.23 13.40 0.05
CA TYR A 47 1.18 13.78 0.05
C TYR A 47 1.70 14.13 -1.35
N ILE A 48 1.40 13.31 -2.36
CA ILE A 48 1.78 13.57 -3.76
C ILE A 48 1.05 14.81 -4.27
N TYR A 49 -0.20 15.02 -3.91
CA TYR A 49 -0.93 16.23 -4.30
C TYR A 49 -0.30 17.52 -3.75
N LEU A 50 0.16 17.51 -2.49
CA LEU A 50 0.74 18.69 -1.85
C LEU A 50 2.22 18.89 -2.20
N PHE A 51 2.99 17.81 -2.33
CA PHE A 51 4.46 17.85 -2.42
C PHE A 51 5.01 17.24 -3.73
N GLY A 52 4.15 16.75 -4.62
CA GLY A 52 4.54 16.05 -5.84
C GLY A 52 5.38 16.90 -6.79
N ASN A 53 5.10 18.20 -6.90
CA ASN A 53 5.90 19.11 -7.72
C ASN A 53 7.35 19.23 -7.22
N ALA A 54 7.55 19.32 -5.90
CA ALA A 54 8.88 19.36 -5.31
C ALA A 54 9.61 18.03 -5.49
N LEU A 55 8.91 16.90 -5.35
CA LEU A 55 9.45 15.57 -5.63
C LEU A 55 9.89 15.43 -7.08
N LEU A 56 9.03 15.83 -8.02
CA LEU A 56 9.32 15.75 -9.44
C LEU A 56 10.52 16.63 -9.81
N GLY A 57 10.60 17.85 -9.26
CA GLY A 57 11.74 18.74 -9.44
C GLY A 57 13.04 18.13 -8.91
N ASN A 58 13.03 17.52 -7.72
CA ASN A 58 14.20 16.85 -7.16
C ASN A 58 14.66 15.67 -8.04
N VAL A 59 13.71 14.82 -8.48
CA VAL A 59 14.02 13.69 -9.37
C VAL A 59 14.57 14.16 -10.71
N ALA A 60 13.95 15.18 -11.31
CA ALA A 60 14.41 15.78 -12.57
C ALA A 60 15.82 16.36 -12.43
N ASN A 61 16.13 17.02 -11.32
CA ASN A 61 17.47 17.57 -11.04
C ASN A 61 18.53 16.49 -10.81
N ILE A 62 18.19 15.40 -10.12
CA ILE A 62 19.07 14.23 -9.97
C ILE A 62 19.36 13.64 -11.36
N PHE A 63 18.33 13.46 -12.18
CA PHE A 63 18.46 12.89 -13.52
C PHE A 63 19.26 13.81 -14.46
N ALA A 64 18.98 15.10 -14.47
CA ALA A 64 19.70 16.09 -15.27
C ALA A 64 21.19 16.13 -14.92
N ARG A 65 21.54 16.12 -13.62
CA ARG A 65 22.95 16.05 -13.17
C ARG A 65 23.63 14.76 -13.59
N GLY A 66 22.91 13.64 -13.63
CA GLY A 66 23.42 12.35 -14.11
C GLY A 66 23.71 12.32 -15.61
N LEU A 67 23.10 13.20 -16.40
CA LEU A 67 23.27 13.28 -17.86
C LEU A 67 24.29 14.34 -18.31
N VAL A 68 24.82 15.15 -17.39
CA VAL A 68 25.88 16.12 -17.69
C VAL A 68 27.25 15.45 -17.53
N PHE A 69 27.87 15.14 -18.67
CA PHE A 69 29.24 14.60 -18.73
C PHE A 69 30.25 15.72 -18.93
N ASP A 70 31.03 16.02 -17.88
CA ASP A 70 32.19 16.91 -17.98
C ASP A 70 33.42 16.12 -18.45
N SER A 71 34.39 16.80 -19.04
CA SER A 71 35.69 16.29 -19.48
C SER A 71 36.43 15.44 -18.42
N LEU A 72 36.26 15.77 -17.14
CA LEU A 72 36.77 15.00 -16.00
C LEU A 72 36.03 13.67 -15.77
N ALA A 73 34.71 13.63 -16.00
CA ALA A 73 33.91 12.42 -15.87
C ALA A 73 34.24 11.38 -16.95
N VAL A 74 34.73 11.82 -18.11
CA VAL A 74 35.20 10.95 -19.20
C VAL A 74 36.59 10.38 -18.92
N ARG A 75 37.44 11.11 -18.18
CA ARG A 75 38.82 10.71 -17.87
C ARG A 75 38.96 9.85 -16.61
N GLU A 76 38.10 10.05 -15.62
CA GLU A 76 38.22 9.41 -14.31
C GLU A 76 36.93 8.67 -13.91
N PRO A 77 36.86 7.33 -14.10
CA PRO A 77 35.69 6.53 -13.75
C PRO A 77 35.29 6.61 -12.26
N GLN A 78 36.24 6.91 -11.38
CA GLN A 78 35.98 7.04 -9.93
C GLN A 78 35.10 8.25 -9.60
N VAL A 79 35.23 9.35 -10.35
CA VAL A 79 34.41 10.55 -10.20
C VAL A 79 32.96 10.27 -10.60
N VAL A 80 32.76 9.45 -11.63
CA VAL A 80 31.42 9.00 -12.05
C VAL A 80 30.78 8.12 -10.99
N LEU A 81 31.55 7.20 -10.39
CA LEU A 81 31.06 6.32 -9.32
C LEU A 81 30.63 7.12 -8.07
N GLY A 82 31.41 8.14 -7.68
CA GLY A 82 31.06 9.03 -6.57
C GLY A 82 29.77 9.81 -6.83
N ARG A 83 29.62 10.39 -8.02
CA ARG A 83 28.39 11.10 -8.43
C ARG A 83 27.17 10.19 -8.44
N LEU A 84 27.32 8.95 -8.88
CA LEU A 84 26.23 7.97 -8.85
C LEU A 84 25.86 7.59 -7.40
N GLY A 85 26.84 7.49 -6.51
CA GLY A 85 26.62 7.31 -5.07
C GLY A 85 25.81 8.45 -4.46
N ASP A 86 26.22 9.70 -4.71
CA ASP A 86 25.52 10.89 -4.22
C ASP A 86 24.09 10.96 -4.77
N ALA A 87 23.91 10.72 -6.07
CA ALA A 87 22.59 10.67 -6.71
C ALA A 87 21.69 9.58 -6.10
N THR A 88 22.26 8.42 -5.76
CA THR A 88 21.52 7.31 -5.13
C THR A 88 21.06 7.71 -3.73
N VAL A 89 21.94 8.33 -2.94
CA VAL A 89 21.61 8.81 -1.59
C VAL A 89 20.52 9.88 -1.66
N GLU A 90 20.66 10.85 -2.55
CA GLU A 90 19.68 11.93 -2.75
C GLU A 90 18.30 11.39 -3.21
N ALA A 91 18.29 10.39 -4.08
CA ALA A 91 17.06 9.69 -4.48
C ALA A 91 16.42 8.94 -3.30
N LEU A 92 17.23 8.29 -2.46
CA LEU A 92 16.75 7.60 -1.25
C LEU A 92 16.08 8.59 -0.27
N PHE A 93 16.72 9.74 -0.02
CA PHE A 93 16.19 10.81 0.82
C PHE A 93 14.93 11.44 0.23
N SER A 94 14.79 11.46 -1.09
CA SER A 94 13.58 11.97 -1.74
C SER A 94 12.36 11.07 -1.49
N ILE A 95 12.55 9.75 -1.41
CA ILE A 95 11.45 8.79 -1.18
C ILE A 95 11.18 8.59 0.32
N LEU A 96 12.16 8.86 1.18
CA LEU A 96 12.09 8.66 2.64
C LEU A 96 10.84 9.25 3.30
N PRO A 97 10.36 10.47 2.98
CA PRO A 97 9.15 11.02 3.59
C PRO A 97 7.89 10.18 3.32
N ILE A 98 7.75 9.62 2.12
CA ILE A 98 6.62 8.75 1.76
C ILE A 98 6.67 7.45 2.57
N LEU A 99 7.87 6.87 2.73
CA LEU A 99 8.06 5.66 3.53
C LEU A 99 7.71 5.90 5.01
N VAL A 100 8.20 7.01 5.57
CA VAL A 100 7.90 7.40 6.95
C VAL A 100 6.41 7.65 7.13
N LEU A 101 5.78 8.40 6.23
CA LEU A 101 4.35 8.67 6.25
C LEU A 101 3.54 7.36 6.25
N THR A 102 3.84 6.47 5.31
CA THR A 102 3.15 5.18 5.19
C THR A 102 3.33 4.34 6.45
N GLY A 103 4.56 4.29 6.99
CA GLY A 103 4.85 3.59 8.24
C GLY A 103 4.04 4.14 9.43
N VAL A 104 3.98 5.46 9.57
CA VAL A 104 3.20 6.14 10.62
C VAL A 104 1.71 5.83 10.48
N VAL A 105 1.15 5.90 9.27
CA VAL A 105 -0.27 5.61 9.02
C VAL A 105 -0.60 4.16 9.36
N VAL A 106 0.24 3.21 8.92
CA VAL A 106 0.04 1.78 9.22
C VAL A 106 0.06 1.50 10.73
N LEU A 107 1.00 2.12 11.46
CA LEU A 107 1.07 2.01 12.91
C LEU A 107 -0.16 2.65 13.58
N ALA A 108 -0.54 3.85 13.16
CA ALA A 108 -1.71 4.56 13.67
C ALA A 108 -3.02 3.77 13.46
N CYS A 109 -3.27 3.26 12.25
CA CYS A 109 -4.44 2.41 11.97
C CYS A 109 -4.44 1.13 12.80
N SER A 110 -3.27 0.51 12.99
CA SER A 110 -3.15 -0.69 13.84
C SER A 110 -3.52 -0.37 15.29
N GLY A 111 -3.11 0.79 15.81
CA GLY A 111 -3.45 1.26 17.16
C GLY A 111 -4.93 1.65 17.32
N LEU A 112 -5.51 2.36 16.35
CA LEU A 112 -6.88 2.89 16.44
C LEU A 112 -7.96 1.80 16.36
N ILE A 113 -7.74 0.74 15.58
CA ILE A 113 -8.75 -0.31 15.34
C ILE A 113 -8.69 -1.41 16.41
N GLY A 114 -7.48 -1.86 16.76
CA GLY A 114 -7.27 -3.03 17.62
C GLY A 114 -6.64 -2.72 18.98
N GLY A 115 -6.05 -1.53 19.15
CA GLY A 115 -5.16 -1.21 20.26
C GLY A 115 -3.77 -1.83 20.09
N TYR A 116 -2.75 -1.23 20.71
CA TYR A 116 -1.43 -1.85 20.83
C TYR A 116 -1.47 -2.92 21.90
N ASN A 117 -1.37 -4.18 21.50
CA ASN A 117 -1.44 -5.30 22.42
C ASN A 117 -0.26 -6.27 22.20
N PHE A 118 0.67 -6.27 23.14
CA PHE A 118 1.82 -7.16 23.14
C PHE A 118 1.49 -8.40 23.97
N SER A 119 1.27 -9.54 23.29
CA SER A 119 1.03 -10.83 23.94
C SER A 119 2.15 -11.82 23.66
N TRP A 120 2.86 -12.22 24.70
CA TRP A 120 3.84 -13.31 24.66
C TRP A 120 3.21 -14.66 24.29
N LYS A 121 1.92 -14.86 24.59
CA LYS A 121 1.17 -16.08 24.21
C LYS A 121 0.90 -16.15 22.71
N SER A 122 0.85 -15.02 22.00
CA SER A 122 0.68 -15.00 20.54
C SER A 122 1.93 -15.42 19.77
N LEU A 123 3.10 -15.38 20.41
CA LEU A 123 4.38 -15.82 19.82
C LEU A 123 4.59 -17.34 19.92
N GLN A 124 3.77 -18.04 20.72
CA GLN A 124 3.87 -19.49 20.83
C GLN A 124 3.28 -20.17 19.57
N PRO A 125 4.00 -21.15 18.98
CA PRO A 125 3.48 -21.90 17.84
C PRO A 125 2.28 -22.75 18.28
N LYS A 126 1.09 -22.39 17.79
CA LYS A 126 -0.16 -23.14 18.07
C LYS A 126 -0.30 -24.28 17.05
N ALA A 127 -0.22 -25.53 17.50
CA ALA A 127 -0.38 -26.73 16.66
C ALA A 127 -1.73 -26.81 15.92
N SER A 128 -2.76 -26.14 16.45
CA SER A 128 -4.08 -26.04 15.81
C SER A 128 -4.09 -25.29 14.47
N LYS A 129 -3.06 -24.48 14.17
CA LYS A 129 -2.92 -23.80 12.87
C LYS A 129 -2.44 -24.72 11.74
N PHE A 130 -1.98 -25.93 12.05
CA PHE A 130 -1.40 -26.88 11.09
C PHE A 130 -2.34 -27.96 10.59
N ASN A 131 -3.63 -27.97 10.96
CA ASN A 131 -4.54 -29.00 10.48
C ASN A 131 -4.92 -28.74 9.00
N PRO A 132 -4.48 -29.58 8.04
CA PRO A 132 -4.71 -29.36 6.62
C PRO A 132 -6.19 -29.51 6.21
N ILE A 133 -6.97 -30.29 6.96
CA ILE A 133 -8.40 -30.53 6.66
C ILE A 133 -9.24 -29.28 6.95
N SER A 134 -8.98 -28.61 8.07
CA SER A 134 -9.66 -27.34 8.38
C SER A 134 -9.18 -26.20 7.47
N GLY A 135 -7.92 -26.24 7.02
CA GLY A 135 -7.39 -25.37 5.97
C GLY A 135 -8.16 -25.52 4.66
N LEU A 136 -8.31 -26.75 4.15
CA LEU A 136 -9.06 -27.03 2.92
C LEU A 136 -10.52 -26.57 3.01
N LYS A 137 -11.20 -26.86 4.13
CA LYS A 137 -12.60 -26.41 4.34
C LYS A 137 -12.70 -24.88 4.34
N ARG A 138 -11.69 -24.16 4.84
CA ARG A 138 -11.65 -22.69 4.80
C ARG A 138 -11.32 -22.15 3.41
N MET A 139 -10.57 -22.89 2.61
CA MET A 139 -10.22 -22.53 1.22
C MET A 139 -11.33 -22.81 0.20
N PHE A 140 -12.17 -23.83 0.44
CA PHE A 140 -13.23 -24.26 -0.50
C PHE A 140 -14.66 -24.17 0.07
N GLY A 141 -14.84 -23.55 1.24
CA GLY A 141 -16.15 -23.37 1.87
C GLY A 141 -16.92 -22.13 1.39
N LEU A 142 -18.15 -21.94 1.90
CA LEU A 142 -18.99 -20.75 1.66
C LEU A 142 -18.26 -19.43 1.91
N GLN A 143 -17.37 -19.40 2.92
CA GLN A 143 -16.56 -18.23 3.24
C GLN A 143 -15.59 -17.87 2.11
N ALA A 144 -15.04 -18.86 1.40
CA ALA A 144 -14.18 -18.64 0.24
C ALA A 144 -14.97 -18.09 -0.94
N LEU A 145 -16.20 -18.58 -1.17
CA LEU A 145 -17.09 -18.04 -2.20
C LEU A 145 -17.44 -16.58 -1.94
N VAL A 146 -17.78 -16.23 -0.69
CA VAL A 146 -18.07 -14.84 -0.30
C VAL A 146 -16.84 -13.95 -0.47
N MET A 147 -15.65 -14.44 -0.12
CA MET A 147 -14.39 -13.71 -0.37
C MET A 147 -14.14 -13.52 -1.87
N LEU A 148 -14.37 -14.54 -2.69
CA LEU A 148 -14.21 -14.46 -4.14
C LEU A 148 -15.14 -13.39 -4.74
N VAL A 149 -16.42 -13.43 -4.40
CA VAL A 149 -17.41 -12.45 -4.90
C VAL A 149 -17.02 -11.04 -4.48
N LYS A 150 -16.61 -10.83 -3.22
CA LYS A 150 -16.12 -9.53 -2.75
C LYS A 150 -14.89 -9.07 -3.54
N SER A 151 -13.94 -9.96 -3.81
CA SER A 151 -12.74 -9.63 -4.59
C SER A 151 -13.06 -9.28 -6.04
N ILE A 152 -13.95 -10.02 -6.71
CA ILE A 152 -14.38 -9.73 -8.08
C ILE A 152 -15.12 -8.39 -8.12
N ALA A 153 -16.04 -8.14 -7.18
CA ALA A 153 -16.76 -6.87 -7.11
C ALA A 153 -15.80 -5.68 -6.93
N LYS A 154 -14.82 -5.80 -6.03
CA LYS A 154 -13.77 -4.78 -5.87
C LYS A 154 -12.95 -4.60 -7.14
N PHE A 155 -12.54 -5.69 -7.79
CA PHE A 155 -11.78 -5.64 -9.03
C PHE A 155 -12.55 -4.92 -10.15
N LEU A 156 -13.82 -5.24 -10.34
CA LEU A 156 -14.67 -4.59 -11.34
C LEU A 156 -14.91 -3.12 -11.02
N LEU A 157 -15.08 -2.77 -9.75
CA LEU A 157 -15.25 -1.37 -9.33
C LEU A 157 -13.99 -0.57 -9.64
N VAL A 158 -12.82 -1.01 -9.15
CA VAL A 158 -11.55 -0.32 -9.38
C VAL A 158 -11.20 -0.29 -10.86
N GLY A 159 -11.36 -1.42 -11.56
CA GLY A 159 -11.09 -1.55 -12.99
C GLY A 159 -12.03 -0.68 -13.85
N GLY A 160 -13.30 -0.58 -13.47
CA GLY A 160 -14.28 0.30 -14.12
C GLY A 160 -13.94 1.77 -13.96
N VAL A 161 -13.66 2.23 -12.73
CA VAL A 161 -13.24 3.62 -12.47
C VAL A 161 -11.96 3.94 -13.23
N THR A 162 -10.99 3.03 -13.19
CA THR A 162 -9.72 3.19 -13.94
C THR A 162 -9.95 3.30 -15.43
N TYR A 163 -10.82 2.47 -16.01
CA TYR A 163 -11.15 2.52 -17.43
C TYR A 163 -11.77 3.87 -17.82
N PHE A 164 -12.76 4.34 -17.07
CA PHE A 164 -13.38 5.66 -17.31
C PHE A 164 -12.36 6.81 -17.21
N LEU A 165 -11.45 6.72 -16.25
CA LEU A 165 -10.43 7.75 -16.07
C LEU A 165 -9.45 7.79 -17.25
N VAL A 166 -9.01 6.63 -17.73
CA VAL A 166 -8.11 6.53 -18.89
C VAL A 166 -8.79 7.04 -20.16
N ASP A 167 -10.06 6.66 -20.37
CA ASP A 167 -10.84 7.12 -21.52
C ASP A 167 -11.02 8.65 -21.52
N ALA A 168 -11.30 9.23 -20.35
CA ALA A 168 -11.43 10.68 -20.19
C ALA A 168 -10.10 11.43 -20.40
N SER A 169 -8.96 10.86 -19.98
CA SER A 169 -7.63 11.48 -20.08
C SER A 169 -6.91 11.20 -21.40
N ILE A 170 -7.50 10.45 -22.34
CA ILE A 170 -6.80 10.02 -23.57
C ILE A 170 -6.33 11.19 -24.45
N MET A 171 -7.10 12.28 -24.49
CA MET A 171 -6.73 13.50 -25.22
C MET A 171 -5.55 14.22 -24.56
N GLU A 172 -5.52 14.23 -23.23
CA GLU A 172 -4.45 14.84 -22.44
C GLU A 172 -3.13 14.06 -22.58
N PHE A 173 -3.19 12.73 -22.64
CA PHE A 173 -2.02 11.88 -22.97
C PHE A 173 -1.49 12.12 -24.38
N ALA A 174 -2.38 12.37 -25.36
CA ALA A 174 -1.97 12.72 -26.71
C ALA A 174 -1.25 14.06 -26.75
N GLU A 175 -1.70 15.06 -25.99
CA GLU A 175 -1.07 16.37 -25.89
C GLU A 175 0.34 16.29 -25.28
N ILE A 176 0.52 15.53 -24.19
CA ILE A 176 1.83 15.34 -23.55
C ILE A 176 2.88 14.80 -24.53
N SER A 177 2.47 13.95 -25.46
CA SER A 177 3.37 13.32 -26.44
C SER A 177 4.02 14.34 -27.40
N PHE A 178 3.45 15.54 -27.52
CA PHE A 178 3.97 16.63 -28.35
C PHE A 178 4.63 17.77 -27.56
N MET A 179 4.68 17.68 -26.22
CA MET A 179 5.27 18.71 -25.36
C MET A 179 6.79 18.55 -25.21
N ALA A 180 7.47 19.67 -24.92
CA ALA A 180 8.86 19.65 -24.46
C ALA A 180 8.99 18.91 -23.11
N LEU A 181 10.20 18.42 -22.80
CA LEU A 181 10.44 17.51 -21.68
C LEU A 181 9.96 18.07 -20.31
N GLU A 182 10.21 19.36 -20.06
CA GLU A 182 9.86 20.03 -18.81
C GLU A 182 8.33 20.17 -18.62
N PRO A 183 7.57 20.80 -19.53
CA PRO A 183 6.10 20.86 -19.39
C PRO A 183 5.43 19.48 -19.50
N GLY A 184 5.99 18.56 -20.29
CA GLY A 184 5.50 17.19 -20.39
C GLY A 184 5.61 16.40 -19.08
N LEU A 185 6.71 16.59 -18.33
CA LEU A 185 6.87 16.00 -16.99
C LEU A 185 5.85 16.54 -16.00
N THR A 186 5.61 17.85 -15.99
CA THR A 186 4.63 18.48 -15.08
C THR A 186 3.19 18.06 -15.42
N ALA A 187 2.83 18.05 -16.70
CA ALA A 187 1.53 17.59 -17.16
C ALA A 187 1.31 16.10 -16.81
N SER A 188 2.30 15.24 -17.05
CA SER A 188 2.25 13.82 -16.67
C SER A 188 2.05 13.63 -15.16
N ALA A 189 2.76 14.41 -14.34
CA ALA A 189 2.61 14.35 -12.89
C ALA A 189 1.21 14.78 -12.43
N SER A 190 0.61 15.78 -13.09
CA SER A 190 -0.75 16.23 -12.77
C SER A 190 -1.82 15.17 -13.10
N ILE A 191 -1.69 14.47 -14.24
CA ILE A 191 -2.58 13.37 -14.61
C ILE A 191 -2.41 12.20 -13.64
N LEU A 192 -1.17 11.82 -13.31
CA LEU A 192 -0.90 10.76 -12.34
C LEU A 192 -1.49 11.08 -10.97
N THR A 193 -1.39 12.33 -10.53
CA THR A 193 -1.93 12.76 -9.23
C THR A 193 -3.46 12.74 -9.23
N THR A 194 -4.09 13.26 -10.28
CA THR A 194 -5.55 13.25 -10.43
C THR A 194 -6.09 11.83 -10.55
N GLY A 195 -5.43 11.00 -11.36
CA GLY A 195 -5.73 9.58 -11.52
C GLY A 195 -5.65 8.80 -10.22
N PHE A 196 -4.58 9.03 -9.46
CA PHE A 196 -4.39 8.39 -8.17
C PHE A 196 -5.43 8.85 -7.13
N LEU A 197 -5.76 10.16 -7.10
CA LEU A 197 -6.79 10.69 -6.20
C LEU A 197 -8.16 10.09 -6.47
N VAL A 198 -8.61 10.07 -7.73
CA VAL A 198 -9.91 9.51 -8.13
C VAL A 198 -9.98 7.99 -7.89
N ALA A 199 -8.87 7.27 -8.09
CA ALA A 199 -8.81 5.85 -7.78
C ALA A 199 -8.75 5.55 -6.27
N SER A 200 -8.30 6.52 -5.46
CA SER A 200 -8.18 6.39 -4.00
C SER A 200 -9.42 6.76 -3.21
N SER A 201 -10.35 7.52 -3.81
CA SER A 201 -11.64 7.95 -3.25
C SER A 201 -12.76 6.94 -3.49
#